data_AF-A0A352DTF1-F1
#
_entry.id   AF-A0A352DTF1-F1
#
_cell.length_a   1.000
_cell.length_b   1.000
_cell.length_c   1.000
_cell.angle_alpha   90.00
_cell.angle_beta   90.00
_cell.angle_gamma   90.00
#
_symmetry.space_group_name_H-M   'P 1'
#
loop_
_entity.id
_entity.type
_entity.pdbx_description
1 polymer ?
#
loop_
_entity_poly.entity_id
_entity_poly.type
_entity_poly.pdbx_seq_one_letter_code
_entity_poly.pdbx_strand_id
1 'polypeptide(L)'
;MATTSSRHESLLNQTTPRSPTRRPRRLVVGALIVLGSAGVAASGGMLALAHRPGFHATRGSHAPDPGAARRFITKAASLRDAASRSGSWDQAFTEQECNAWLADDLPHKHPGLLPAGVVEPRVRLGPGTVDIAAVLTEVFPLPAWLAGAIRPVGSLRLQVRLAGVGRVECRLASAHLGAIPLPKGRLLHAAADRLRQLGLTCDIPRVDGQSVLVVTLPTGGPGRPSMRVAALAVGDGEVLVAGSTVEPR
;
A
#
# COMPACT_ATOMS: atom_id res chain seq x y z
N MET A 1 90.64 55.72 -8.74
CA MET A 1 89.98 54.39 -8.70
C MET A 1 88.83 54.45 -9.68
N ALA A 2 89.01 53.74 -10.80
CA ALA A 2 88.07 53.65 -11.91
C ALA A 2 87.34 52.31 -11.82
N THR A 3 86.03 52.33 -12.07
CA THR A 3 85.20 51.15 -12.37
C THR A 3 84.19 51.59 -13.44
N THR A 4 84.42 51.17 -14.69
CA THR A 4 83.77 50.02 -15.37
C THR A 4 82.39 50.43 -15.91
N SER A 5 82.25 50.75 -17.21
CA SER A 5 82.09 49.80 -18.34
C SER A 5 80.77 49.02 -18.24
N SER A 6 79.98 48.77 -19.26
CA SER A 6 79.87 49.20 -20.65
C SER A 6 78.47 48.74 -21.06
N ARG A 7 77.89 49.45 -22.01
CA ARG A 7 76.57 49.26 -22.60
C ARG A 7 76.75 48.41 -23.86
N HIS A 8 76.11 47.25 -23.97
CA HIS A 8 75.70 46.55 -25.22
C HIS A 8 74.81 45.36 -24.79
N GLU A 9 73.52 45.35 -25.16
CA GLU A 9 72.95 44.52 -26.26
C GLU A 9 73.19 43.01 -26.08
N SER A 10 72.25 42.08 -26.25
CA SER A 10 70.97 42.09 -26.95
C SER A 10 70.20 40.81 -26.58
N LEU A 11 68.87 40.90 -26.60
CA LEU A 11 67.90 39.88 -27.06
C LEU A 11 68.02 38.43 -26.53
N LEU A 12 67.02 38.03 -25.72
CA LEU A 12 66.20 36.80 -25.83
C LEU A 12 65.73 36.34 -24.44
N ASN A 13 64.57 36.82 -24.00
CA ASN A 13 63.54 35.86 -23.60
C ASN A 13 62.17 36.55 -23.57
N GLN A 14 61.37 36.25 -24.58
CA GLN A 14 59.95 36.53 -24.58
C GLN A 14 59.28 35.53 -23.64
N THR A 15 58.62 36.01 -22.59
CA THR A 15 57.53 35.26 -21.95
C THR A 15 56.37 36.22 -21.71
N THR A 16 55.49 36.26 -22.70
CA THR A 16 54.12 36.79 -22.63
C THR A 16 53.43 36.44 -21.32
N PRO A 17 52.83 37.39 -20.58
CA PRO A 17 51.82 37.05 -19.59
C PRO A 17 50.57 36.54 -20.31
N ARG A 18 50.21 35.28 -20.05
CA ARG A 18 48.98 34.65 -20.53
C ARG A 18 47.75 35.39 -19.99
N SER A 19 46.88 35.78 -20.91
CA SER A 19 45.53 36.32 -20.68
C SER A 19 44.65 35.39 -19.81
N PRO A 20 43.64 35.95 -19.11
CA PRO A 20 42.87 35.25 -18.08
C PRO A 20 42.02 34.10 -18.64
N THR A 21 41.99 32.99 -17.91
CA THR A 21 41.22 31.79 -18.21
C THR A 21 39.71 32.08 -18.19
N ARG A 22 39.15 32.45 -19.35
CA ARG A 22 37.70 32.48 -19.59
C ARG A 22 37.10 31.06 -19.61
N ARG A 23 37.05 30.36 -18.47
CA ARG A 23 36.17 29.19 -18.27
C ARG A 23 35.73 29.03 -16.81
N PRO A 24 34.63 29.69 -16.39
CA PRO A 24 33.77 29.07 -15.37
C PRO A 24 32.30 28.94 -15.78
N ARG A 25 31.84 29.69 -16.80
CA ARG A 25 30.40 29.81 -17.13
C ARG A 25 29.74 28.50 -17.58
N ARG A 26 30.46 27.62 -18.30
CA ARG A 26 29.91 26.32 -18.76
C ARG A 26 29.79 25.28 -17.65
N LEU A 27 30.68 25.31 -16.65
CA LEU A 27 30.60 24.42 -15.48
C LEU A 27 29.48 24.84 -14.53
N VAL A 28 29.28 26.15 -14.36
CA VAL A 28 28.16 26.69 -13.57
C VAL A 28 26.80 26.37 -14.20
N VAL A 29 26.66 26.49 -15.52
CA VAL A 29 25.42 26.13 -16.24
C VAL A 29 25.16 24.62 -16.17
N GLY A 30 26.18 23.78 -16.32
CA GLY A 30 26.05 22.33 -16.15
C GLY A 30 25.59 21.94 -14.74
N ALA A 31 26.18 22.55 -13.70
CA ALA A 31 25.79 22.31 -12.31
C ALA A 31 24.34 22.75 -12.01
N LEU A 32 23.89 23.88 -12.58
CA LEU A 32 22.51 24.37 -12.43
C LEU A 32 21.48 23.48 -13.11
N ILE A 33 21.80 22.87 -14.26
CA ILE A 33 20.90 21.91 -14.93
C ILE A 33 20.80 20.62 -14.13
N VAL A 34 21.91 20.11 -13.60
CA VAL A 34 21.92 18.91 -12.74
C VAL A 34 21.16 19.16 -11.44
N LEU A 35 21.39 20.28 -10.75
CA LEU A 35 20.61 20.66 -9.55
C LEU A 35 19.13 20.89 -9.87
N GLY A 36 18.81 21.54 -11.00
CA GLY A 36 17.44 21.78 -11.42
C GLY A 36 16.70 20.48 -11.74
N SER A 37 17.34 19.55 -12.46
CA SER A 37 16.77 18.24 -12.78
C SER A 37 16.61 17.35 -11.53
N ALA A 38 17.56 17.38 -10.60
CA ALA A 38 17.44 16.71 -9.31
C ALA A 38 16.31 17.31 -8.45
N GLY A 39 16.15 18.64 -8.47
CA GLY A 39 15.05 19.35 -7.81
C GLY A 39 13.69 18.96 -8.39
N VAL A 40 13.54 18.95 -9.72
CA VAL A 40 12.29 18.55 -10.40
C VAL A 40 11.98 17.07 -10.16
N ALA A 41 12.98 16.18 -10.18
CA ALA A 41 12.77 14.77 -9.86
C ALA A 41 12.37 14.55 -8.40
N ALA A 42 13.00 15.27 -7.45
CA ALA A 42 12.64 15.23 -6.04
C ALA A 42 11.22 15.79 -5.80
N SER A 43 10.87 16.93 -6.40
CA SER A 43 9.53 17.52 -6.30
C SER A 43 8.46 16.65 -6.95
N GLY A 44 8.74 16.06 -8.12
CA GLY A 44 7.85 15.13 -8.81
C GLY A 44 7.61 13.84 -8.01
N GLY A 45 8.67 13.27 -7.44
CA GLY A 45 8.56 12.12 -6.52
C GLY A 45 7.77 12.46 -5.25
N MET A 46 7.94 13.67 -4.72
CA MET A 46 7.21 14.14 -3.54
C MET A 46 5.71 14.31 -3.81
N LEU A 47 5.36 14.91 -4.95
CA LEU A 47 3.98 15.04 -5.42
C LEU A 47 3.35 13.67 -5.69
N ALA A 48 4.11 12.74 -6.27
CA ALA A 48 3.66 11.38 -6.52
C ALA A 48 3.34 10.63 -5.22
N LEU A 49 4.18 10.74 -4.18
CA LEU A 49 3.94 10.13 -2.86
C LEU A 49 2.79 10.80 -2.09
N ALA A 50 2.60 12.10 -2.29
CA ALA A 50 1.52 12.87 -1.66
C ALA A 50 0.15 12.62 -2.31
N HIS A 51 0.09 12.01 -3.49
CA HIS A 51 -1.17 11.67 -4.14
C HIS A 51 -2.00 10.74 -3.26
N ARG A 52 -3.23 11.15 -2.94
CA ARG A 52 -4.17 10.32 -2.18
C ARG A 52 -5.28 9.85 -3.12
N PRO A 53 -5.59 8.54 -3.15
CA PRO A 53 -6.75 8.05 -3.87
C PRO A 53 -8.01 8.79 -3.40
N GLY A 54 -8.88 9.18 -4.33
CA GLY A 54 -10.09 9.95 -4.00
C GLY A 54 -10.92 9.31 -2.88
N PHE A 55 -11.08 7.98 -2.86
CA PHE A 55 -11.85 7.32 -1.80
C PHE A 55 -11.22 7.41 -0.40
N HIS A 56 -9.89 7.54 -0.30
CA HIS A 56 -9.20 7.77 0.96
C HIS A 56 -9.26 9.25 1.39
N ALA A 57 -9.37 10.17 0.43
CA ALA A 57 -9.44 11.61 0.69
C ALA A 57 -10.88 12.12 0.95
N THR A 58 -11.90 11.50 0.34
CA THR A 58 -13.23 12.11 0.16
C THR A 58 -14.32 11.67 1.16
N ARG A 59 -14.06 10.81 2.14
CA ARG A 59 -15.02 10.53 3.22
C ARG A 59 -14.48 10.90 4.60
N GLY A 60 -14.25 12.20 4.78
CA GLY A 60 -14.06 12.85 6.08
C GLY A 60 -15.34 13.41 6.72
N SER A 61 -16.54 13.02 6.25
CA SER A 61 -17.81 13.65 6.70
C SER A 61 -18.74 12.78 7.56
N HIS A 62 -18.40 11.52 7.81
CA HIS A 62 -19.10 10.77 8.84
C HIS A 62 -18.15 10.74 10.03
N ALA A 63 -18.46 11.54 11.07
CA ALA A 63 -17.90 11.32 12.39
C ALA A 63 -17.93 9.81 12.68
N PRO A 64 -16.92 9.25 13.38
CA PRO A 64 -16.93 7.85 13.76
C PRO A 64 -18.32 7.51 14.31
N ASP A 65 -19.10 6.67 13.63
CA ASP A 65 -20.37 6.18 14.14
C ASP A 65 -20.02 4.99 15.02
N PRO A 66 -19.97 5.15 16.36
CA PRO A 66 -19.61 4.05 17.24
C PRO A 66 -20.64 2.93 17.15
N GLY A 67 -21.88 3.27 16.75
CA GLY A 67 -22.93 2.31 16.43
C GLY A 67 -22.59 1.44 15.23
N ALA A 68 -21.94 1.97 14.19
CA ALA A 68 -21.53 1.18 13.02
C ALA A 68 -20.44 0.16 13.35
N ALA A 69 -19.42 0.56 14.13
CA ALA A 69 -18.39 -0.35 14.59
C ALA A 69 -18.97 -1.44 15.50
N ARG A 70 -19.88 -1.07 16.41
CA ARG A 70 -20.62 -2.03 17.25
C ARG A 70 -21.44 -3.02 16.42
N ARG A 71 -22.17 -2.54 15.40
CA ARG A 71 -22.94 -3.40 14.48
C ARG A 71 -22.03 -4.38 13.76
N PHE A 72 -20.87 -3.94 13.27
CA PHE A 72 -19.88 -4.83 12.65
C PHE A 72 -19.49 -5.98 13.58
N ILE A 73 -19.13 -5.66 14.83
CA ILE A 73 -18.72 -6.66 15.82
C ILE A 73 -19.89 -7.61 16.16
N THR A 74 -21.09 -7.09 16.38
CA THR A 74 -22.28 -7.90 16.66
C THR A 74 -22.58 -8.86 15.51
N LYS A 75 -22.52 -8.39 14.26
CA LYS A 75 -22.70 -9.21 13.07
C LYS A 75 -21.60 -10.26 12.93
N ALA A 76 -20.34 -9.90 13.17
CA ALA A 76 -19.22 -10.84 13.12
C ALA A 76 -19.34 -11.94 14.19
N ALA A 77 -19.75 -11.58 15.42
CA ALA A 77 -20.02 -12.54 16.48
C ALA A 77 -21.21 -13.44 16.14
N SER A 78 -22.31 -12.86 15.64
CA SER A 78 -23.49 -13.62 15.21
C SER A 78 -23.17 -14.60 14.09
N LEU A 79 -22.40 -14.17 13.08
CA LEU A 79 -21.93 -15.01 11.99
C LEU A 79 -21.06 -16.16 12.50
N ARG A 80 -20.09 -15.90 13.38
CA ARG A 80 -19.25 -16.93 13.98
C ARG A 80 -20.09 -17.96 14.74
N ASP A 81 -21.01 -17.48 15.56
CA ASP A 81 -21.86 -18.34 16.38
C ASP A 81 -22.82 -19.16 15.50
N ALA A 82 -23.42 -18.55 14.46
CA ALA A 82 -24.25 -19.24 13.48
C ALA A 82 -23.44 -20.29 12.68
N ALA A 83 -22.23 -19.94 12.25
CA ALA A 83 -21.35 -20.85 11.52
C ALA A 83 -20.83 -22.02 12.36
N SER A 84 -20.92 -21.94 13.70
CA SER A 84 -20.58 -23.06 14.59
C SER A 84 -21.72 -24.06 14.83
N ARG A 85 -22.96 -23.71 14.46
CA ARG A 85 -24.15 -24.55 14.63
C ARG A 85 -24.57 -25.15 13.30
N SER A 86 -25.14 -26.35 13.32
CA SER A 86 -25.74 -26.96 12.13
C SER A 86 -26.84 -26.07 11.55
N GLY A 87 -26.80 -25.84 10.24
CA GLY A 87 -27.77 -24.99 9.55
C GLY A 87 -27.15 -24.07 8.50
N SER A 88 -28.01 -23.35 7.78
CA SER A 88 -27.62 -22.26 6.89
C SER A 88 -27.37 -20.97 7.68
N TRP A 89 -26.48 -20.14 7.15
CA TRP A 89 -26.14 -18.85 7.73
C TRP A 89 -25.76 -17.88 6.64
N ASP A 90 -26.00 -16.61 6.88
CA ASP A 90 -25.60 -15.50 6.01
C ASP A 90 -25.40 -14.23 6.83
N GLN A 91 -24.60 -13.32 6.29
CA GLN A 91 -24.37 -12.02 6.88
C GLN A 91 -23.95 -11.00 5.82
N ALA A 92 -24.56 -9.82 5.86
CA ALA A 92 -24.12 -8.66 5.10
C ALA A 92 -23.40 -7.65 6.01
N PHE A 93 -22.28 -7.12 5.52
CA PHE A 93 -21.49 -6.06 6.14
C PHE A 93 -21.43 -4.86 5.19
N THR A 94 -21.79 -3.68 5.69
CA THR A 94 -21.72 -2.47 4.89
C THR A 94 -20.31 -1.87 4.89
N GLU A 95 -20.00 -1.08 3.87
CA GLU A 95 -18.74 -0.33 3.79
C GLU A 95 -18.56 0.59 5.02
N GLN A 96 -19.65 1.20 5.50
CA GLN A 96 -19.64 2.04 6.69
C GLN A 96 -19.29 1.24 7.94
N GLU A 97 -19.89 0.06 8.13
CA GLU A 97 -19.58 -0.85 9.25
C GLU A 97 -18.12 -1.29 9.24
N CYS A 98 -17.62 -1.73 8.07
CA CYS A 98 -16.22 -2.09 7.88
C CYS A 98 -15.28 -0.93 8.22
N ASN A 99 -15.52 0.26 7.65
CA ASN A 99 -14.67 1.43 7.86
C ASN A 99 -14.73 1.99 9.29
N ALA A 100 -15.86 1.84 9.99
CA ALA A 100 -15.98 2.22 11.39
C ALA A 100 -15.13 1.30 12.28
N TRP A 101 -15.23 -0.02 12.08
CA TRP A 101 -14.39 -0.99 12.79
C TRP A 101 -12.90 -0.82 12.50
N LEU A 102 -12.52 -0.58 11.24
CA LEU A 102 -11.14 -0.33 10.82
C LEU A 102 -10.53 0.93 11.46
N ALA A 103 -11.36 1.97 11.67
CA ALA A 103 -10.90 3.24 12.23
C ALA A 103 -10.84 3.22 13.77
N ASP A 104 -11.73 2.48 14.43
CA ASP A 104 -11.87 2.49 15.88
C ASP A 104 -11.31 1.22 16.54
N ASP A 105 -11.92 0.06 16.32
CA ASP A 105 -11.56 -1.17 17.02
C ASP A 105 -10.21 -1.76 16.58
N LEU A 106 -9.90 -1.74 15.27
CA LEU A 106 -8.68 -2.35 14.75
C LEU A 106 -7.38 -1.79 15.40
N PRO A 107 -7.12 -0.47 15.43
CA PRO A 107 -5.90 0.05 16.02
C PRO A 107 -5.80 -0.16 17.54
N HIS A 108 -6.94 -0.14 18.26
CA HIS A 108 -6.95 -0.23 19.71
C HIS A 108 -7.00 -1.66 20.25
N LYS A 109 -7.76 -2.55 19.60
CA LYS A 109 -8.01 -3.93 20.09
C LYS A 109 -7.24 -4.99 19.32
N HIS A 110 -6.86 -4.71 18.08
CA HIS A 110 -6.20 -5.67 17.21
C HIS A 110 -4.98 -5.09 16.45
N PRO A 111 -4.09 -4.32 17.11
CA PRO A 111 -2.99 -3.63 16.42
C PRO A 111 -2.06 -4.59 15.67
N GLY A 112 -1.89 -5.81 16.17
CA GLY A 112 -1.07 -6.84 15.53
C GLY A 112 -1.62 -7.38 14.21
N LEU A 113 -2.85 -7.06 13.80
CA LEU A 113 -3.37 -7.49 12.51
C LEU A 113 -2.77 -6.73 11.33
N LEU A 114 -2.33 -5.48 11.57
CA LEU A 114 -1.66 -4.67 10.56
C LEU A 114 -0.13 -4.84 10.66
N PRO A 115 0.58 -4.83 9.52
CA PRO A 115 2.04 -4.69 9.53
C PRO A 115 2.47 -3.40 10.24
N ALA A 116 3.70 -3.39 10.76
CA ALA A 116 4.30 -2.19 11.32
C ALA A 116 4.27 -1.03 10.32
N GLY A 117 3.97 0.16 10.83
CA GLY A 117 3.85 1.37 10.02
C GLY A 117 2.64 1.47 9.09
N VAL A 118 1.62 0.60 9.22
CA VAL A 118 0.35 0.73 8.48
C VAL A 118 -0.74 1.27 9.42
N VAL A 119 -1.29 2.45 9.11
CA VAL A 119 -2.30 3.13 9.95
C VAL A 119 -3.45 3.67 9.11
N GLU A 120 -4.57 3.99 9.77
CA GLU A 120 -5.78 4.52 9.12
C GLU A 120 -6.27 3.68 7.92
N PRO A 121 -6.39 2.34 8.03
CA PRO A 121 -6.89 1.54 6.93
C PRO A 121 -8.34 1.89 6.60
N ARG A 122 -8.64 1.92 5.30
CA ARG A 122 -9.96 2.18 4.74
C ARG A 122 -10.24 1.22 3.62
N VAL A 123 -11.51 0.87 3.46
CA VAL A 123 -12.01 0.06 2.35
C VAL A 123 -13.09 0.80 1.58
N ARG A 124 -13.18 0.53 0.28
CA ARG A 124 -14.35 0.85 -0.54
C ARG A 124 -14.82 -0.42 -1.22
N LEU A 125 -16.12 -0.69 -1.12
CA LEU A 125 -16.76 -1.88 -1.66
C LEU A 125 -17.46 -1.50 -2.96
N GLY A 126 -17.08 -2.16 -4.05
CA GLY A 126 -17.74 -2.01 -5.35
C GLY A 126 -18.07 -3.36 -5.96
N PRO A 127 -18.83 -3.42 -7.06
CA PRO A 127 -19.26 -4.66 -7.68
C PRO A 127 -18.07 -5.60 -8.02
N GLY A 128 -17.94 -6.69 -7.27
CA GLY A 128 -16.85 -7.67 -7.39
C GLY A 128 -15.46 -7.17 -6.97
N THR A 129 -15.35 -5.96 -6.41
CA THR A 129 -14.07 -5.32 -6.10
C THR A 129 -14.00 -4.75 -4.70
N VAL A 130 -12.84 -4.88 -4.07
CA VAL A 130 -12.52 -4.23 -2.80
C VAL A 130 -11.30 -3.34 -3.01
N ASP A 131 -11.49 -2.04 -2.87
CA ASP A 131 -10.41 -1.07 -2.80
C ASP A 131 -9.97 -0.93 -1.34
N ILE A 132 -8.67 -1.02 -1.08
CA ILE A 132 -8.11 -0.82 0.26
C ILE A 132 -7.07 0.28 0.17
N ALA A 133 -7.05 1.18 1.15
CA ALA A 133 -5.98 2.16 1.29
C ALA A 133 -5.61 2.35 2.76
N ALA A 134 -4.35 2.70 3.02
CA ALA A 134 -3.85 2.97 4.37
C ALA A 134 -2.69 3.95 4.29
N VAL A 135 -2.48 4.70 5.37
CA VAL A 135 -1.31 5.55 5.54
C VAL A 135 -0.11 4.70 5.95
N LEU A 136 1.04 4.97 5.34
CA LEU A 136 2.28 4.25 5.59
C LEU A 136 3.28 5.15 6.33
N THR A 137 3.58 4.86 7.60
CA THR A 137 4.44 5.71 8.45
C THR A 137 5.90 5.25 8.49
N GLU A 138 6.20 4.00 8.14
CA GLU A 138 7.57 3.43 8.27
C GLU A 138 8.20 3.01 6.93
N VAL A 139 7.54 3.30 5.80
CA VAL A 139 7.92 2.70 4.51
C VAL A 139 9.11 3.40 3.84
N PHE A 140 9.43 4.64 4.23
CA PHE A 140 10.60 5.35 3.71
C PHE A 140 11.33 6.10 4.83
N PRO A 141 12.68 6.01 4.91
CA PRO A 141 13.47 6.92 5.72
C PRO A 141 13.43 8.30 5.05
N LEU A 142 12.35 9.04 5.29
CA LEU A 142 12.28 10.43 4.91
C LEU A 142 13.23 11.22 5.84
N PRO A 143 13.97 12.20 5.31
CA PRO A 143 14.72 13.13 6.14
C PRO A 143 13.79 13.73 7.21
N ALA A 144 14.29 13.94 8.44
CA ALA A 144 13.48 14.46 9.55
C ALA A 144 12.75 15.77 9.22
N TRP A 145 13.31 16.60 8.31
CA TRP A 145 12.68 17.84 7.84
C TRP A 145 11.50 17.63 6.88
N LEU A 146 11.34 16.43 6.31
CA LEU A 146 10.18 16.00 5.52
C LEU A 146 9.24 15.06 6.28
N ALA A 147 9.70 14.49 7.40
CA ALA A 147 8.88 13.68 8.28
C ALA A 147 7.73 14.53 8.84
N GLY A 148 6.48 14.14 8.53
CA GLY A 148 5.27 14.87 8.91
C GLY A 148 4.71 15.81 7.83
N ALA A 149 5.51 16.24 6.85
CA ALA A 149 5.02 17.03 5.71
C ALA A 149 4.25 16.15 4.69
N ILE A 150 4.60 14.86 4.61
CA ILE A 150 4.01 13.91 3.68
C ILE A 150 3.46 12.72 4.47
N ARG A 151 2.22 12.34 4.15
CA ARG A 151 1.58 11.12 4.66
C ARG A 151 1.33 10.19 3.47
N PRO A 152 2.28 9.33 3.10
CA PRO A 152 2.14 8.52 1.90
C PRO A 152 1.02 7.50 2.10
N VAL A 153 0.15 7.36 1.09
CA VAL A 153 -0.99 6.46 1.12
C VAL A 153 -0.71 5.28 0.18
N GLY A 154 -0.64 4.09 0.75
CA GLY A 154 -0.70 2.85 -0.02
C GLY A 154 -2.14 2.57 -0.43
N SER A 155 -2.35 2.14 -1.67
CA SER A 155 -3.66 1.72 -2.14
C SER A 155 -3.58 0.47 -3.00
N LEU A 156 -4.61 -0.36 -2.92
CA LEU A 156 -4.73 -1.58 -3.71
C LEU A 156 -6.18 -1.80 -4.10
N ARG A 157 -6.37 -2.45 -5.24
CA ARG A 157 -7.67 -2.88 -5.74
C ARG A 157 -7.65 -4.39 -5.92
N LEU A 158 -8.53 -5.08 -5.21
CA LEU A 158 -8.73 -6.51 -5.32
C LEU A 158 -10.01 -6.78 -6.10
N GLN A 159 -9.97 -7.74 -7.01
CA GLN A 159 -11.16 -8.42 -7.49
C GLN A 159 -11.33 -9.69 -6.67
N VAL A 160 -12.49 -9.85 -6.05
CA VAL A 160 -12.77 -10.94 -5.10
C VAL A 160 -13.91 -11.78 -5.65
N ARG A 161 -13.70 -13.09 -5.75
CA ARG A 161 -14.73 -14.04 -6.19
C ARG A 161 -14.64 -15.34 -5.44
N LEU A 162 -15.76 -16.04 -5.32
CA LEU A 162 -15.76 -17.43 -4.89
C LEU A 162 -15.36 -18.32 -6.08
N ALA A 163 -14.31 -19.13 -5.92
CA ALA A 163 -13.77 -20.02 -6.95
C ALA A 163 -14.18 -21.49 -6.76
N GLY A 164 -15.07 -21.74 -5.80
CA GLY A 164 -15.52 -23.05 -5.38
C GLY A 164 -15.92 -23.00 -3.90
N VAL A 165 -16.47 -24.08 -3.38
CA VAL A 165 -16.94 -24.12 -1.99
C VAL A 165 -15.77 -23.91 -1.03
N GLY A 166 -15.85 -22.86 -0.21
CA GLY A 166 -14.79 -22.50 0.73
C GLY A 166 -13.50 -21.98 0.10
N ARG A 167 -13.46 -21.67 -1.20
CA ARG A 167 -12.26 -21.14 -1.88
C ARG A 167 -12.51 -19.74 -2.41
N VAL A 168 -11.79 -18.76 -1.87
CA VAL A 168 -11.88 -17.35 -2.28
C VAL A 168 -10.67 -17.00 -3.14
N GLU A 169 -10.95 -16.50 -4.33
CA GLU A 169 -9.94 -15.95 -5.24
C GLU A 169 -9.87 -14.43 -5.09
N CYS A 170 -8.64 -13.94 -4.91
CA CYS A 170 -8.29 -12.53 -4.81
C CYS A 170 -7.28 -12.18 -5.91
N ARG A 171 -7.70 -11.39 -6.90
CA ARG A 171 -6.82 -10.87 -7.96
C ARG A 171 -6.44 -9.42 -7.66
N LEU A 172 -5.15 -9.13 -7.65
CA LEU A 172 -4.66 -7.77 -7.44
C LEU A 172 -4.68 -6.97 -8.75
N ALA A 173 -5.76 -6.23 -8.97
CA ALA A 173 -5.97 -5.44 -10.18
C ALA A 173 -5.00 -4.24 -10.26
N SER A 174 -4.75 -3.56 -9.14
CA SER A 174 -3.79 -2.47 -9.05
C SER A 174 -3.22 -2.33 -7.64
N ALA A 175 -2.01 -1.79 -7.54
CA ALA A 175 -1.41 -1.41 -6.26
C ALA A 175 -0.51 -0.20 -6.46
N HIS A 176 -0.61 0.78 -5.57
CA HIS A 176 0.13 2.03 -5.66
C HIS A 176 0.58 2.53 -4.29
N LEU A 177 1.66 3.31 -4.29
CA LEU A 177 2.05 4.19 -3.22
C LEU A 177 1.93 5.62 -3.74
N GLY A 178 0.86 6.30 -3.35
CA GLY A 178 0.40 7.50 -4.05
C GLY A 178 0.20 7.23 -5.54
N ALA A 179 0.95 7.90 -6.41
CA ALA A 179 0.93 7.70 -7.86
C ALA A 179 1.93 6.65 -8.36
N ILE A 180 2.76 6.09 -7.47
CA ILE A 180 3.83 5.15 -7.85
C ILE A 180 3.25 3.72 -7.88
N PRO A 181 3.27 2.99 -9.01
CA PRO A 181 2.80 1.61 -9.06
C PRO A 181 3.72 0.69 -8.26
N LEU A 182 3.13 -0.23 -7.51
CA LEU A 182 3.84 -1.21 -6.68
C LEU A 182 3.92 -2.59 -7.36
N PRO A 183 4.98 -3.38 -7.07
CA PRO A 183 5.13 -4.72 -7.61
C PRO A 183 4.08 -5.67 -7.01
N LYS A 184 3.03 -5.93 -7.78
CA LYS A 184 1.86 -6.76 -7.40
C LYS A 184 2.25 -8.13 -6.85
N GLY A 185 3.22 -8.80 -7.47
CA GLY A 185 3.65 -10.14 -7.04
C GLY A 185 4.20 -10.15 -5.61
N ARG A 186 5.01 -9.15 -5.23
CA ARG A 186 5.54 -9.04 -3.86
C ARG A 186 4.43 -8.80 -2.84
N LEU A 187 3.46 -7.96 -3.18
CA LEU A 187 2.30 -7.68 -2.31
C LEU A 187 1.42 -8.92 -2.12
N LEU A 188 1.18 -9.69 -3.18
CA LEU A 188 0.42 -10.94 -3.09
C LEU A 188 1.13 -11.99 -2.21
N HIS A 189 2.45 -12.14 -2.35
CA HIS A 189 3.23 -13.04 -1.49
C HIS A 189 3.20 -12.60 -0.03
N ALA A 190 3.44 -11.31 0.25
CA ALA A 190 3.36 -10.77 1.61
C ALA A 190 1.97 -10.97 2.24
N ALA A 191 0.90 -10.77 1.47
CA ALA A 191 -0.45 -11.03 1.92
C ALA A 191 -0.68 -12.53 2.22
N ALA A 192 -0.23 -13.42 1.35
CA ALA A 192 -0.34 -14.86 1.57
C ALA A 192 0.42 -15.32 2.81
N ASP A 193 1.64 -14.81 3.03
CA ASP A 193 2.44 -15.16 4.22
C ASP A 193 1.76 -14.70 5.50
N ARG A 194 1.14 -13.51 5.50
CA ARG A 194 0.37 -13.03 6.65
C ARG A 194 -0.88 -13.88 6.90
N LEU A 195 -1.62 -14.24 5.86
CA LEU A 195 -2.81 -15.10 5.99
C LEU A 195 -2.44 -16.51 6.49
N ARG A 196 -1.31 -17.06 6.05
CA ARG A 196 -0.78 -18.34 6.57
C ARG A 196 -0.42 -18.27 8.05
N GLN A 197 0.17 -17.16 8.50
CA GLN A 197 0.41 -16.93 9.93
C GLN A 197 -0.87 -16.85 10.76
N LEU A 198 -2.01 -16.49 10.13
CA LEU A 198 -3.33 -16.52 10.75
C LEU A 198 -4.02 -17.90 10.65
N GLY A 199 -3.32 -18.92 10.15
CA GLY A 199 -3.82 -20.29 10.05
C GLY A 199 -4.62 -20.59 8.77
N LEU A 200 -4.60 -19.70 7.77
CA LEU A 200 -5.30 -19.90 6.51
C LEU A 200 -4.42 -20.59 5.46
N THR A 201 -4.98 -21.55 4.73
CA THR A 201 -4.30 -22.18 3.60
C THR A 201 -4.37 -21.26 2.38
N CYS A 202 -3.21 -20.85 1.86
CA CYS A 202 -3.12 -19.92 0.74
C CYS A 202 -2.20 -20.43 -0.36
N ASP A 203 -2.67 -20.35 -1.60
CA ASP A 203 -1.93 -20.68 -2.83
C ASP A 203 -1.87 -19.46 -3.75
N ILE A 204 -0.81 -19.35 -4.56
CA ILE A 204 -0.69 -18.29 -5.58
C ILE A 204 -0.48 -18.92 -6.96
N PRO A 205 -1.50 -19.55 -7.56
CA PRO A 205 -1.42 -20.04 -8.93
C PRO A 205 -1.24 -18.90 -9.93
N ARG A 206 -0.71 -19.25 -11.10
CA ARG A 206 -0.76 -18.39 -12.29
C ARG A 206 -1.95 -18.82 -13.15
N VAL A 207 -2.88 -17.91 -13.37
CA VAL A 207 -4.06 -18.08 -14.24
C VAL A 207 -3.95 -17.02 -15.33
N ASP A 208 -3.97 -17.44 -16.61
CA ASP A 208 -3.82 -16.54 -17.76
C ASP A 208 -2.59 -15.63 -17.65
N GLY A 209 -1.48 -16.18 -17.16
CA GLY A 209 -0.23 -15.45 -16.95
C GLY A 209 -0.20 -14.52 -15.73
N GLN A 210 -1.31 -14.37 -14.99
CA GLN A 210 -1.43 -13.51 -13.81
C GLN A 210 -1.42 -14.31 -12.50
N SER A 211 -0.73 -13.78 -11.48
CA SER A 211 -0.77 -14.36 -10.12
C SER A 211 -2.10 -14.06 -9.45
N VAL A 212 -2.76 -15.10 -8.95
CA VAL A 212 -4.04 -15.01 -8.22
C VAL A 212 -3.83 -15.58 -6.83
N LEU A 213 -4.21 -14.87 -5.77
CA LEU A 213 -4.20 -15.42 -4.43
C LEU A 213 -5.48 -16.23 -4.22
N VAL A 214 -5.35 -17.52 -3.92
CA VAL A 214 -6.45 -18.40 -3.56
C VAL A 214 -6.36 -18.69 -2.07
N VAL A 215 -7.38 -18.28 -1.32
CA VAL A 215 -7.51 -18.56 0.12
C VAL A 215 -8.53 -19.67 0.29
N THR A 216 -8.09 -20.77 0.91
CA THR A 216 -8.98 -21.88 1.29
C THR A 216 -9.42 -21.67 2.74
N LEU A 217 -10.72 -21.47 2.91
CA LEU A 217 -11.35 -21.29 4.21
C LEU A 217 -11.41 -22.64 4.93
N PRO A 218 -11.12 -22.68 6.24
CA PRO A 218 -11.12 -23.93 6.98
C PRO A 218 -12.52 -24.55 6.99
N THR A 219 -12.64 -25.71 6.37
CA THR A 219 -13.75 -26.63 6.56
C THR A 219 -13.46 -27.47 7.80
N GLY A 220 -14.42 -27.65 8.69
CA GLY A 220 -14.22 -28.32 10.00
C GLY A 220 -13.35 -29.59 9.94
N GLY A 221 -12.57 -29.82 11.00
CA GLY A 221 -11.70 -31.00 11.13
C GLY A 221 -12.47 -32.27 11.53
N PRO A 222 -11.76 -33.42 11.65
CA PRO A 222 -12.37 -34.68 12.09
C PRO A 222 -13.13 -34.51 13.41
N GLY A 223 -14.40 -34.93 13.45
CA GLY A 223 -15.27 -34.79 14.63
C GLY A 223 -15.77 -33.37 14.91
N ARG A 224 -15.55 -32.40 14.02
CA ARG A 224 -16.10 -31.04 14.13
C ARG A 224 -17.11 -30.75 13.01
N PRO A 225 -18.11 -29.88 13.25
CA PRO A 225 -19.04 -29.42 12.21
C PRO A 225 -18.29 -28.87 10.99
N SER A 226 -18.66 -29.34 9.81
CA SER A 226 -18.06 -28.92 8.55
C SER A 226 -18.72 -27.63 8.06
N MET A 227 -18.05 -26.50 8.27
CA MET A 227 -18.46 -25.20 7.72
C MET A 227 -18.13 -25.12 6.24
N ARG A 228 -19.09 -24.69 5.41
CA ARG A 228 -18.94 -24.51 3.96
C ARG A 228 -19.43 -23.13 3.56
N VAL A 229 -18.54 -22.31 3.01
CA VAL A 229 -18.93 -21.02 2.41
C VAL A 229 -19.42 -21.26 0.99
N ALA A 230 -20.69 -20.93 0.74
CA ALA A 230 -21.40 -21.20 -0.50
C ALA A 230 -21.57 -19.95 -1.37
N ALA A 231 -21.59 -18.76 -0.75
CA ALA A 231 -21.69 -17.49 -1.46
C ALA A 231 -20.76 -16.44 -0.84
N LEU A 232 -20.15 -15.66 -1.72
CA LEU A 232 -19.44 -14.43 -1.40
C LEU A 232 -19.73 -13.44 -2.53
N ALA A 233 -20.38 -12.33 -2.21
CA ALA A 233 -20.71 -11.28 -3.15
C ALA A 233 -20.23 -9.93 -2.61
N VAL A 234 -19.49 -9.19 -3.42
CA VAL A 234 -19.14 -7.79 -3.12
C VAL A 234 -19.99 -6.92 -4.01
N GLY A 235 -20.93 -6.20 -3.40
CA GLY A 235 -21.82 -5.24 -4.05
C GLY A 235 -21.28 -3.82 -3.96
N ASP A 236 -22.08 -2.87 -4.42
CA ASP A 236 -21.80 -1.45 -4.20
C ASP A 236 -22.11 -1.08 -2.74
N GLY A 237 -21.07 -0.83 -1.96
CA GLY A 237 -21.20 -0.46 -0.55
C GLY A 237 -21.47 -1.59 0.46
N GLU A 238 -21.51 -2.86 0.04
CA GLU A 238 -21.69 -3.99 0.95
C GLU A 238 -20.99 -5.28 0.50
N VAL A 239 -20.71 -6.17 1.45
CA VAL A 239 -20.24 -7.53 1.20
C VAL A 239 -21.17 -8.52 1.90
N LEU A 240 -21.64 -9.50 1.14
CA LEU A 240 -22.47 -10.59 1.61
C LEU A 240 -21.68 -11.89 1.61
N VAL A 241 -21.75 -12.61 2.72
CA VAL A 241 -21.21 -13.95 2.88
C VAL A 241 -22.32 -14.89 3.32
N ALA A 242 -22.42 -16.05 2.69
CA ALA A 242 -23.38 -17.08 3.09
C ALA A 242 -22.79 -18.48 2.97
N GLY A 243 -23.34 -19.40 3.74
CA GLY A 243 -22.88 -20.76 3.80
C GLY A 243 -23.79 -21.65 4.63
N SER A 244 -23.25 -22.81 4.94
CA SER A 244 -23.93 -23.81 5.76
C SER A 244 -22.92 -24.57 6.58
N THR A 245 -23.34 -24.99 7.76
CA THR A 245 -22.57 -25.89 8.62
C THR A 245 -23.32 -27.21 8.74
N VAL A 246 -22.62 -28.30 8.50
CA VAL A 246 -23.17 -29.66 8.53
C VAL A 246 -22.47 -30.45 9.61
N GLU A 247 -23.24 -31.09 10.49
CA GLU A 247 -22.73 -32.01 11.51
C GLU A 247 -21.91 -33.15 10.86
N PRO A 248 -20.81 -33.58 11.51
CA PRO A 248 -20.09 -34.76 11.05
C PRO A 248 -21.01 -35.99 11.15
N ARG A 249 -21.10 -36.75 10.07
CA ARG A 249 -21.78 -38.06 10.07
C ARG A 249 -20.95 -39.12 10.79
#